data_AF-A0A9E2UTT0-F1
#
_entry.id   AF-A0A9E2UTT0-F1
#
_cell.length_a   1.000
_cell.length_b   1.000
_cell.length_c   1.000
_cell.angle_alpha   90.00
_cell.angle_beta   90.00
_cell.angle_gamma   90.00
#
_symmetry.space_group_name_H-M   'P 1'
#
loop_
_entity.id
_entity.type
_entity.pdbx_description
1 polymer ?
#
loop_
_entity_poly.entity_id
_entity_poly.type
_entity_poly.pdbx_seq_one_letter_code
_entity_poly.pdbx_strand_id
1 'polypeptide(L)' 'MKNKEVAEIFRQIAEILEIQEENPFRIRAYLKAAQNVESLSRDVAEVARADELEK' A
#
# COMPACT_ATOMS: atom_id res chain seq x y z
N MET A 1 8.17 7.99 -9.03
CA MET A 1 6.82 8.58 -9.13
C MET A 1 5.74 7.52 -8.97
N LYS A 2 5.82 6.37 -9.67
CA LYS A 2 4.87 5.25 -9.56
C LYS A 2 4.61 4.73 -8.13
N ASN A 3 5.64 4.60 -7.30
CA ASN A 3 5.45 4.15 -5.90
C ASN A 3 4.53 5.08 -5.09
N LYS A 4 4.61 6.41 -5.33
CA LYS A 4 3.75 7.37 -4.65
C LYS A 4 2.30 7.24 -5.09
N GLU A 5 2.06 6.96 -6.37
CA GLU A 5 0.71 6.73 -6.90
C GLU A 5 0.10 5.45 -6.32
N VAL A 6 0.87 4.37 -6.24
CA VAL A 6 0.42 3.12 -5.60
C VAL A 6 0.16 3.30 -4.10
N ALA A 7 1.03 4.02 -3.39
CA ALA A 7 0.82 4.35 -1.99
C ALA A 7 -0.44 5.20 -1.77
N GLU A 8 -0.73 6.13 -2.68
CA GLU A 8 -1.95 6.94 -2.63
C GLU A 8 -3.22 6.11 -2.82
N ILE A 9 -3.20 5.15 -3.76
CA ILE A 9 -4.31 4.21 -3.94
C ILE A 9 -4.56 3.41 -2.64
N PHE A 10 -3.50 2.93 -1.98
CA PHE A 10 -3.65 2.23 -0.70
C PHE A 10 -4.22 3.13 0.41
N ARG A 11 -3.86 4.42 0.45
CA ARG A 11 -4.45 5.39 1.39
C ARG A 11 -5.94 5.61 1.11
N GLN A 12 -6.32 5.77 -0.16
CA GLN A 12 -7.73 5.93 -0.56
C GLN A 12 -8.56 4.70 -0.20
N ILE A 13 -8.02 3.49 -0.38
CA ILE A 13 -8.71 2.26 0.05
C ILE A 13 -8.91 2.26 1.57
N ALA A 14 -7.90 2.65 2.34
CA ALA A 14 -8.01 2.72 3.80
C ALA A 14 -9.09 3.73 4.24
N GLU A 15 -9.15 4.90 3.61
CA GLU A 15 -10.17 5.93 3.87
C GLU A 15 -11.58 5.43 3.54
N ILE A 16 -11.76 4.76 2.39
CA ILE A 16 -13.05 4.15 2.03
C ILE A 16 -13.48 3.13 3.08
N LEU A 17 -12.57 2.24 3.50
CA LEU A 17 -12.87 1.23 4.51
C LEU A 17 -13.19 1.86 5.88
N GLU A 18 -12.53 2.97 6.24
CA GLU A 18 -12.82 3.72 7.45
C GLU A 18 -14.23 4.34 7.40
N ILE A 19 -14.60 4.95 6.28
CA ILE A 19 -15.97 5.48 6.06
C ILE A 19 -17.02 4.37 6.13
N GLN A 20 -16.68 3.16 5.68
CA GLN A 20 -17.57 2.00 5.72
C GLN A 20 -17.64 1.33 7.10
N GLU A 21 -16.93 1.83 8.11
CA GLU A 21 -16.78 1.20 9.43
C GLU A 21 -16.34 -0.26 9.35
N GLU A 22 -15.52 -0.58 8.33
CA GLU A 22 -15.00 -1.92 8.09
C GLU A 22 -13.94 -2.31 9.13
N ASN A 23 -13.49 -3.56 9.04
CA ASN A 23 -12.55 -4.13 10.02
C ASN A 23 -11.29 -3.23 10.22
N PRO A 24 -11.02 -2.72 11.45
CA PRO A 24 -9.87 -1.86 11.73
C PRO A 24 -8.51 -2.49 11.40
N PHE A 25 -8.41 -3.82 11.41
CA PHE A 25 -7.21 -4.53 10.98
C PHE A 25 -6.96 -4.36 9.48
N ARG A 26 -8.00 -4.40 8.65
CA ARG A 26 -7.89 -4.19 7.19
C ARG A 26 -7.47 -2.77 6.87
N ILE A 27 -8.08 -1.78 7.53
CA ILE A 27 -7.72 -0.35 7.38
C ILE A 27 -6.22 -0.17 7.68
N ARG A 28 -5.75 -0.67 8.83
CA ARG A 28 -4.32 -0.59 9.20
C ARG A 28 -3.40 -1.32 8.24
N ALA A 29 -3.84 -2.45 7.67
CA ALA A 29 -3.06 -3.20 6.68
C ALA A 29 -2.82 -2.36 5.42
N TYR A 30 -3.85 -1.68 4.91
CA TYR A 30 -3.71 -0.79 3.74
C TYR A 30 -2.84 0.43 4.02
N LEU A 31 -2.97 1.06 5.20
CA LEU A 31 -2.09 2.16 5.60
C LEU A 31 -0.62 1.72 5.70
N LYS A 32 -0.37 0.52 6.24
CA LYS A 32 0.98 -0.05 6.32
C LYS A 32 1.52 -0.39 4.93
N ALA A 33 0.68 -0.91 4.03
CA ALA A 33 1.06 -1.16 2.64
C ALA A 33 1.46 0.15 1.92
N ALA A 34 0.70 1.24 2.12
CA ALA A 34 1.02 2.55 1.58
C ALA A 34 2.41 3.03 2.03
N GLN A 35 2.70 2.98 3.34
CA GLN A 35 4.01 3.37 3.88
C GLN A 35 5.15 2.49 3.35
N ASN A 36 4.94 1.18 3.29
CA ASN A 36 5.93 0.25 2.77
C ASN A 36 6.26 0.55 1.31
N VAL A 37 5.24 0.75 0.45
CA VAL A 37 5.48 1.06 -0.96
C VAL A 37 6.12 2.44 -1.16
N GLU A 38 5.72 3.43 -0.38
CA GLU A 38 6.31 4.78 -0.45
C GLU A 38 7.78 4.81 -0.03
N SER A 39 8.17 3.95 0.92
CA SER A 39 9.55 3.83 1.39
C SER A 39 10.46 2.96 0.51
N LEU A 40 9.93 2.26 -0.50
CA LEU A 40 10.75 1.48 -1.42
C LEU A 40 11.68 2.39 -2.24
N SER A 41 12.98 2.10 -2.18
CA SER A 41 14.01 2.83 -2.92
C SER A 41 13.99 2.57 -4.44
N ARG A 42 13.39 1.45 -4.86
CA ARG A 42 13.20 1.02 -6.25
C ARG A 42 11.71 0.93 -6.58
N ASP A 43 11.36 0.93 -7.86
CA ASP A 43 9.96 0.87 -8.29
C ASP A 43 9.30 -0.42 -7.79
N VAL A 44 8.10 -0.33 -7.22
CA VAL A 44 7.35 -1.48 -6.71
C VAL A 44 7.07 -2.50 -7.82
N ALA A 45 6.93 -2.06 -9.07
CA ALA A 45 6.78 -2.94 -10.22
C ALA A 45 8.05 -3.75 -10.51
N GLU A 46 9.24 -3.23 -10.19
CA GLU A 46 10.50 -3.96 -10.30
C GLU A 46 10.63 -5.02 -9.20
N VAL A 47 10.26 -4.67 -7.96
CA VAL A 47 10.22 -5.61 -6.84
C VAL A 47 9.23 -6.75 -7.13
N ALA A 48 8.05 -6.42 -7.67
CA ALA A 48 7.03 -7.39 -8.05
C ALA A 48 7.51 -8.34 -9.15
N ARG A 49 8.25 -7.83 -10.14
CA ARG A 49 8.84 -8.66 -11.21
C ARG A 49 9.98 -9.55 -10.72
N ALA A 50 10.69 -9.10 -9.69
CA ALA A 50 11.79 -9.86 -9.09
C ALA A 50 11.29 -10.97 -8.13
N ASP A 51 9.98 -11.08 -7.91
CA ASP A 51 9.35 -12.00 -6.94
C ASP A 51 9.84 -11.78 -5.49
N GLU A 52 10.24 -10.55 -5.18
CA GLU A 52 10.81 -10.15 -3.88
C GLU A 52 9.76 -9.49 -2.97
N LEU A 53 8.47 -9.77 -3.22
CA LEU A 53 7.36 -9.24 -2.41
C LEU A 53 7.11 -10.03 -1.13
N GLU A 54 7.76 -11.18 -0.96
CA GLU A 54 7.64 -11.99 0.24
C GLU A 54 8.59 -11.52 1.34
N LYS A 55 8.02 -11.12 2.49
CA LYS A 55 8.73 -11.09 3.77
C LYS A 55 7.79 -11.33 4.94
#